data_AF-A0A2K2CF43-F1
#
_entry.id   AF-A0A2K2CF43-F1
#
_cell.length_a   1.000
_cell.length_b   1.000
_cell.length_c   1.000
_cell.angle_alpha   90.00
_cell.angle_beta   90.00
_cell.angle_gamma   90.00
#
_symmetry.space_group_name_H-M   'P 1'
#
loop_
_entity.id
_entity.type
_entity.pdbx_description
1 polymer ?
#
loop_
_entity_poly.entity_id
_entity_poly.type
_entity_poly.pdbx_seq_one_letter_code
_entity_poly.pdbx_strand_id
1 'polypeptide(L)'
;MVVGNGSSTLFWEDRWMDGRAISKLAPALYQLISKRTCKSRNVNEALADQRWIRDIRGALGPVALWQYIQIRNLVRDVLLTDAADVLQIWI
;
A
#
# COMPACT_ATOMS: atom_id res chain seq x y z
N MET A 1 4.94 -8.65 -8.64
CA MET A 1 5.68 -8.70 -7.35
C MET A 1 4.97 -9.68 -6.41
N VAL A 2 5.70 -10.42 -5.56
CA VAL A 2 5.12 -11.38 -4.61
C VAL A 2 5.44 -10.96 -3.18
N VAL A 3 4.42 -10.83 -2.33
CA VAL A 3 4.55 -10.47 -0.91
C VAL A 3 4.48 -11.69 -0.01
N GLY A 4 3.69 -12.70 -0.39
CA GLY A 4 3.16 -13.74 0.49
C GLY A 4 1.63 -13.59 0.57
N ASN A 5 1.04 -13.94 1.71
CA ASN A 5 -0.41 -13.90 1.93
C ASN A 5 -0.95 -12.50 2.30
N GLY A 6 -0.07 -11.52 2.48
CA GLY A 6 -0.35 -10.12 2.76
C GLY A 6 -0.98 -9.84 4.13
N SER A 7 -1.04 -10.81 5.04
CA SER A 7 -1.81 -10.72 6.28
C SER A 7 -1.05 -10.13 7.47
N SER A 8 0.27 -10.01 7.37
CA SER A 8 1.14 -9.47 8.43
C SER A 8 1.92 -8.22 8.01
N THR A 9 1.78 -7.82 6.74
CA THR A 9 2.45 -6.68 6.14
C THR A 9 1.52 -5.48 6.04
N LEU A 10 1.93 -4.34 6.58
CA LEU A 10 1.17 -3.09 6.52
C LEU A 10 1.25 -2.44 5.14
N PHE A 11 0.10 -2.25 4.50
CA PHE A 11 -0.02 -1.71 3.15
C PHE A 11 0.60 -0.31 3.00
N TRP A 12 0.44 0.55 4.01
CA TRP A 12 0.90 1.95 3.91
C TRP A 12 2.33 2.17 4.41
N GLU A 13 2.80 1.36 5.37
CA GLU A 13 4.00 1.64 6.16
C GLU A 13 5.17 0.68 5.89
N ASP A 14 4.90 -0.57 5.54
CA ASP A 14 5.96 -1.55 5.37
C ASP A 14 6.59 -1.48 3.98
N ARG A 15 7.84 -1.96 3.89
CA ARG A 15 8.66 -1.94 2.67
C ARG A 15 8.33 -3.08 1.72
N TRP A 16 7.06 -3.23 1.39
CA TRP A 16 6.59 -4.37 0.61
C TRP A 16 6.50 -4.07 -0.88
N MET A 17 6.55 -2.81 -1.30
CA MET A 17 6.47 -2.39 -2.70
C MET A 17 7.89 -2.10 -3.23
N ASP A 18 8.53 -3.12 -3.81
CA ASP A 18 9.91 -3.09 -4.29
C ASP A 18 10.89 -2.52 -3.24
N GLY A 19 10.82 -3.05 -2.01
CA GLY A 19 11.64 -2.61 -0.87
C GLY A 19 11.30 -1.21 -0.33
N ARG A 20 10.22 -0.58 -0.79
CA ARG A 20 9.78 0.75 -0.35
C ARG A 20 8.38 0.72 0.23
N ALA A 21 8.16 1.61 1.19
CA ALA A 21 6.83 1.85 1.75
C ALA A 21 6.05 2.82 0.87
N ILE A 22 4.72 2.62 0.78
CA ILE A 22 3.86 3.56 0.06
C ILE A 22 3.92 4.96 0.68
N SER A 23 4.07 5.07 2.01
CA SER A 23 4.29 6.35 2.71
C SER A 23 5.51 7.12 2.22
N LYS A 24 6.52 6.42 1.66
CA LYS A 24 7.71 7.03 1.04
C LYS A 24 7.54 7.27 -0.47
N LEU A 25 6.83 6.39 -1.17
CA LEU A 25 6.56 6.51 -2.61
C LEU A 25 5.53 7.59 -2.95
N ALA A 26 4.56 7.80 -2.06
CA ALA A 26 3.38 8.60 -2.29
C ALA A 26 3.04 9.45 -1.05
N PRO A 27 3.92 10.36 -0.61
CA PRO A 27 3.76 11.08 0.66
C PRO A 27 2.54 12.01 0.71
N ALA A 28 2.15 12.63 -0.41
CA ALA A 28 0.99 13.52 -0.46
C ALA A 28 -0.33 12.73 -0.40
N LEU A 29 -0.38 11.56 -1.04
CA LEU A 29 -1.50 10.63 -0.90
C LEU A 29 -1.59 10.07 0.51
N TYR A 30 -0.45 9.67 1.08
CA TYR A 30 -0.38 9.11 2.43
C TYR A 30 -0.90 10.09 3.49
N GLN A 31 -0.66 11.40 3.34
CA GLN A 31 -1.19 12.43 4.25
C GLN A 31 -2.73 12.46 4.33
N LEU A 32 -3.42 11.92 3.33
CA LEU A 32 -4.88 11.85 3.29
C LEU A 32 -5.44 10.66 4.06
N ILE A 33 -4.57 9.86 4.69
CA ILE A 33 -4.95 8.60 5.33
C ILE A 33 -4.86 8.79 6.84
N SER A 34 -5.83 8.23 7.56
CA SER A 34 -5.77 8.31 9.02
C SER A 34 -4.66 7.44 9.59
N LYS A 35 -4.00 7.94 10.64
CA LYS A 35 -2.97 7.19 11.38
C LYS A 35 -3.44 5.81 11.84
N ARG A 36 -4.72 5.67 12.20
CA ARG A 36 -5.30 4.37 12.59
C ARG A 36 -5.25 3.38 11.43
N THR A 37 -5.70 3.82 10.25
CA THR A 37 -5.70 3.00 9.03
C THR A 37 -4.28 2.62 8.61
N CYS A 38 -3.32 3.55 8.65
CA CYS A 38 -1.93 3.26 8.32
C CYS A 38 -1.32 2.15 9.20
N LYS A 39 -1.73 2.09 10.48
CA LYS A 39 -1.20 1.13 11.47
C LYS A 39 -1.88 -0.24 11.48
N SER A 40 -2.97 -0.43 10.73
CA SER A 40 -3.75 -1.68 10.79
C SER A 40 -4.12 -2.25 9.43
N ARG A 41 -3.98 -1.48 8.35
CA ARG A 41 -4.34 -1.95 7.02
C ARG A 41 -3.26 -2.89 6.51
N ASN A 42 -3.58 -4.17 6.43
CA ASN A 42 -2.71 -5.17 5.84
C ASN A 42 -2.82 -5.19 4.31
N VAL A 43 -1.80 -5.71 3.62
CA VAL A 43 -1.76 -5.79 2.15
C VAL A 43 -2.94 -6.61 1.60
N ASN A 44 -3.27 -7.73 2.22
CA ASN A 44 -4.39 -8.56 1.77
C ASN A 44 -5.74 -7.83 1.84
N GLU A 45 -6.01 -7.16 2.96
CA GLU A 45 -7.23 -6.38 3.16
C GLU A 45 -7.29 -5.19 2.22
N ALA A 46 -6.14 -4.56 1.96
CA ALA A 46 -6.02 -3.38 1.10
C ALA A 46 -6.33 -3.71 -0.35
N LEU A 47 -5.79 -4.83 -0.85
CA LEU A 47 -5.94 -5.27 -2.23
C LEU A 47 -7.33 -5.87 -2.48
N ALA A 48 -7.92 -6.55 -1.49
CA ALA A 48 -9.29 -7.06 -1.57
C ALA A 48 -10.26 -5.94 -1.95
N ASP A 49 -10.95 -6.11 -3.08
CA ASP A 49 -11.90 -5.14 -3.66
C ASP A 49 -11.37 -3.69 -3.75
N GLN A 50 -10.05 -3.53 -3.89
CA GLN A 50 -9.38 -2.23 -3.90
C GLN A 50 -9.71 -1.37 -2.66
N ARG A 51 -9.89 -2.00 -1.50
CA ARG A 51 -10.32 -1.35 -0.25
C ARG A 51 -9.40 -0.21 0.19
N TRP A 52 -8.12 -0.25 -0.17
CA TRP A 52 -7.18 0.85 0.08
C TRP A 52 -7.65 2.20 -0.49
N ILE A 53 -8.46 2.23 -1.55
CA ILE A 53 -9.02 3.47 -2.09
C ILE A 53 -9.92 4.16 -1.06
N ARG A 54 -10.63 3.38 -0.24
CA ARG A 54 -11.53 3.89 0.83
C ARG A 54 -10.76 4.43 2.04
N ASP A 55 -9.45 4.19 2.10
CA ASP A 55 -8.60 4.70 3.18
C ASP A 55 -8.28 6.20 2.97
N ILE A 56 -8.38 6.69 1.73
CA ILE A 56 -8.13 8.08 1.33
C ILE A 56 -9.28 8.98 1.83
N ARG A 57 -8.95 10.06 2.52
CA ARG A 57 -9.90 11.02 3.07
C ARG A 57 -9.68 12.41 2.47
N GLY A 58 -10.78 13.13 2.25
CA GLY A 58 -10.72 14.49 1.69
C GLY A 58 -10.47 14.52 0.18
N ALA A 59 -10.22 15.71 -0.34
CA ALA A 59 -10.04 15.91 -1.78
C ALA A 59 -8.59 15.62 -2.21
N LEU A 60 -8.44 15.00 -3.39
CA LEU A 60 -7.14 14.81 -4.03
C LEU A 60 -6.71 16.11 -4.71
N GLY A 61 -5.68 16.77 -4.17
CA GLY A 61 -4.94 17.79 -4.92
C GLY A 61 -4.12 17.16 -6.07
N PRO A 62 -3.60 17.96 -7.02
CA PRO A 62 -2.92 17.44 -8.22
C PRO A 62 -1.78 16.45 -7.94
N VAL A 63 -0.95 16.73 -6.93
CA VAL A 63 0.17 15.84 -6.55
C VAL A 63 -0.34 14.52 -5.96
N ALA A 64 -1.34 14.58 -5.08
CA ALA A 64 -1.94 13.38 -4.49
C ALA A 64 -2.68 12.53 -5.55
N LEU A 65 -3.31 13.18 -6.54
CA LEU A 65 -3.95 12.49 -7.66
C LEU A 65 -2.93 11.72 -8.52
N TRP A 66 -1.79 12.35 -8.84
CA TRP A 66 -0.73 11.66 -9.59
C TRP A 66 -0.18 10.46 -8.80
N GLN A 67 0.05 10.64 -7.50
CA GLN A 67 0.49 9.55 -6.63
C GLN A 67 -0.54 8.43 -6.49
N TYR A 68 -1.83 8.77 -6.45
CA TYR A 68 -2.91 7.78 -6.52
C TYR A 68 -2.83 6.94 -7.80
N ILE A 69 -2.64 7.56 -8.96
CA ILE A 69 -2.51 6.85 -10.24
C ILE A 69 -1.27 5.94 -10.22
N GLN A 70 -0.14 6.43 -9.71
CA GLN A 70 1.09 5.66 -9.56
C GLN A 70 0.85 4.40 -8.71
N ILE A 71 0.31 4.56 -7.49
CA ILE A 71 0.04 3.43 -6.58
C ILE A 71 -1.00 2.48 -7.19
N ARG A 72 -2.06 3.00 -7.81
CA ARG A 72 -3.08 2.19 -8.48
C ARG A 72 -2.51 1.34 -9.62
N ASN A 73 -1.46 1.79 -10.29
CA ASN A 73 -0.82 0.99 -11.33
C ASN A 73 0.09 -0.07 -10.70
N LEU A 74 0.91 0.30 -9.72
CA LEU A 74 1.80 -0.64 -9.03
C LEU A 74 1.05 -1.79 -8.34
N VAL A 75 -0.08 -1.51 -7.69
CA VAL A 75 -0.85 -2.54 -6.98
C VAL A 75 -1.60 -3.53 -7.89
N ARG A 76 -1.76 -3.24 -9.19
CA ARG A 76 -2.41 -4.19 -10.12
C ARG A 76 -1.57 -5.42 -10.41
N ASP A 77 -0.24 -5.29 -10.33
CA ASP A 77 0.72 -6.34 -10.67
C ASP A 77 1.22 -7.11 -9.43
N VAL A 78 0.54 -6.90 -8.30
CA VAL A 78 0.82 -7.59 -7.04
C VAL A 78 0.03 -8.90 -7.01
N LEU A 79 0.75 -10.00 -6.82
CA LEU A 79 0.17 -11.32 -6.65
C LEU A 79 0.35 -11.75 -5.19
N LEU A 80 -0.75 -12.15 -4.56
CA LEU A 80 -0.73 -12.79 -3.25
C LEU A 80 -0.66 -14.31 -3.43
N THR A 81 0.01 -14.97 -2.49
CA THR A 81 0.17 -16.42 -2.45
C THR A 81 -0.22 -16.94 -1.06
N ASP A 82 -0.28 -18.26 -0.87
CA ASP A 82 -0.56 -18.84 0.46
C ASP A 82 0.66 -18.85 1.39
N ALA A 83 1.83 -18.47 0.88
CA ALA A 83 3.05 -18.41 1.67
C ALA A 83 3.00 -17.28 2.72
N ALA A 84 3.76 -17.44 3.80
CA ALA A 84 3.95 -16.35 4.76
C ALA A 84 4.60 -15.12 4.09
N ASP A 85 4.33 -13.95 4.65
CA ASP A 85 4.88 -12.70 4.13
C ASP A 85 6.41 -12.68 4.20
N VAL A 86 7.03 -12.24 3.11
CA VAL A 86 8.47 -11.98 3.05
C VAL A 86 8.66 -10.56 2.55
N LEU A 87 9.07 -9.67 3.46
CA LEU A 87 9.49 -8.33 3.09
C LEU A 87 10.81 -8.42 2.31
N GLN A 88 10.91 -7.66 1.22
CA GLN A 88 12.17 -7.48 0.51
C GLN A 88 13.10 -6.58 1.34
N ILE A 89 13.68 -7.17 2.38
CA ILE A 89 14.75 -6.59 3.19
C ILE A 89 16.03 -7.26 2.72
N TRP A 90 16.64 -6.75 1.65
CA TRP A 90 17.98 -7.20 1.24
C TRP A 90 18.90 -6.00 1.04
N ILE A 91 19.87 -5.94 1.98
CA ILE A 91 21.26 -5.42 1.97
C ILE A 91 21.45 -3.96 1.55
#